data_AF-A0A5K0WDI8-F1
#
_entry.id   AF-A0A5K0WDI8-F1
#
_cell.length_a   1.000
_cell.length_b   1.000
_cell.length_c   1.000
_cell.angle_alpha   90.00
_cell.angle_beta   90.00
_cell.angle_gamma   90.00
#
_symmetry.space_group_name_H-M   'P 1'
#
loop_
_entity.id
_entity.type
_entity.pdbx_description
1 polymer ?
#
loop_
_entity_poly.entity_id
_entity_poly.type
_entity_poly.pdbx_seq_one_letter_code
_entity_poly.pdbx_strand_id
1 'polypeptide(L)' 'ECREACGGQGLKTENRIGHLIGEHDVQSTFEGDNKVLLQQ' A
#
# COMPACT_ATOMS: atom_id res chain seq x y z
N GLU A 1 0.12 4.07 -8.07
CA GLU A 1 0.60 3.60 -9.39
C GLU A 1 -0.21 2.45 -9.98
N CYS A 2 0.00 1.18 -9.62
CA CYS A 2 -0.73 0.05 -10.27
C CYS A 2 -2.26 0.19 -10.18
N ARG A 3 -2.78 0.62 -9.03
CA ARG A 3 -4.22 0.89 -8.86
C ARG A 3 -4.73 1.97 -9.83
N GLU A 4 -3.96 3.03 -10.03
CA GLU A 4 -4.34 4.15 -10.91
C GLU A 4 -4.18 3.78 -12.38
N ALA A 5 -3.18 2.97 -12.72
CA ALA A 5 -2.99 2.42 -14.06
C ALA A 5 -4.18 1.55 -14.51
N CYS A 6 -4.87 0.90 -13.57
CA CYS A 6 -6.11 0.16 -13.85
C CYS A 6 -7.34 1.08 -14.02
N GLY A 7 -7.19 2.41 -13.90
CA GLY A 7 -8.29 3.37 -13.97
C GLY A 7 -9.41 3.04 -12.98
N GLY A 8 -10.67 3.22 -13.41
CA GLY A 8 -11.83 2.93 -12.56
C GLY A 8 -11.92 1.47 -12.08
N GLN A 9 -11.30 0.52 -12.79
CA GLN A 9 -11.28 -0.88 -12.35
C GLN A 9 -10.41 -1.06 -11.09
N GLY A 10 -9.38 -0.23 -10.89
CA GLY A 10 -8.53 -0.32 -9.71
C GLY A 10 -9.23 0.03 -8.39
N LEU A 11 -10.39 0.70 -8.47
CA LEU A 11 -11.21 1.03 -7.30
C LEU A 11 -12.24 -0.04 -6.95
N LYS A 12 -12.48 -1.00 -7.85
CA LYS A 12 -13.45 -2.06 -7.58
C LYS A 12 -12.90 -3.04 -6.56
N THR A 13 -13.67 -3.29 -5.51
CA THR A 13 -13.31 -4.25 -4.45
C THR A 13 -13.02 -5.65 -5.00
N GLU A 14 -13.72 -6.08 -6.06
CA GLU A 14 -13.50 -7.39 -6.72
C GLU A 14 -12.07 -7.58 -7.24
N ASN A 15 -11.41 -6.48 -7.64
CA ASN A 15 -10.04 -6.51 -8.15
C ASN A 15 -8.98 -6.50 -7.03
N ARG A 16 -9.41 -6.35 -5.77
CA ARG A 16 -8.61 -6.48 -4.53
C ARG A 16 -7.38 -5.56 -4.40
N ILE A 17 -7.08 -4.71 -5.38
CA ILE A 17 -5.89 -3.84 -5.37
C ILE A 17 -5.85 -2.96 -4.12
N GLY A 18 -6.98 -2.37 -3.72
CA GLY A 18 -7.06 -1.56 -2.49
C GLY A 18 -6.80 -2.36 -1.21
N HIS A 19 -7.28 -3.61 -1.14
CA HIS A 19 -7.05 -4.47 0.01
C HIS A 19 -5.57 -4.85 0.14
N LEU A 20 -4.95 -5.26 -0.97
CA LEU A 20 -3.52 -5.58 -1.02
C LEU A 20 -2.66 -4.38 -0.58
N ILE A 21 -2.97 -3.17 -1.03
CA ILE A 21 -2.27 -1.96 -0.58
C ILE A 21 -2.38 -1.81 0.95
N GLY A 22 -3.58 -1.99 1.51
CA GLY A 22 -3.80 -1.88 2.95
C GLY A 22 -3.04 -2.93 3.77
N GLU A 23 -2.99 -4.18 3.29
CA GLU A 23 -2.21 -5.24 3.95
C GLU A 23 -0.70 -4.96 3.92
N HIS A 24 -0.20 -4.35 2.85
CA HIS A 24 1.23 -4.03 2.72
C HIS A 24 1.64 -2.74 3.44
N ASP A 25 0.72 -1.79 3.67
CA ASP A 25 1.03 -0.49 4.29
C ASP A 25 1.62 -0.64 5.71
N VAL A 26 1.16 -1.65 6.47
CA VAL A 26 1.66 -1.94 7.82
C VAL A 26 3.16 -2.24 7.86
N GLN A 27 3.73 -2.75 6.77
CA GLN A 27 5.15 -3.08 6.69
C GLN A 27 6.05 -1.84 6.78
N SER A 28 5.51 -0.64 6.56
CA SER A 28 6.25 0.61 6.69
C SER A 28 6.46 1.07 8.15
N THR A 29 5.79 0.41 9.11
CA THR A 29 5.79 0.81 10.52
C THR A 29 6.10 -0.34 11.49
N PHE A 30 5.72 -1.59 11.19
CA PHE A 30 5.74 -2.70 12.14
C PHE A 30 7.14 -3.05 12.69
N GLU A 31 8.20 -3.05 11.86
CA GLU A 31 9.57 -3.39 12.29
C GLU A 31 10.43 -2.13 12.56
N GLY A 32 9.77 -1.03 12.85
CA GLY A 32 10.40 0.28 12.93
C GLY A 32 9.86 1.18 11.83
N ASP A 33 9.44 2.38 12.23
CA ASP A 33 8.95 3.37 11.29
C ASP A 33 10.05 3.75 10.29
N ASN A 34 9.73 3.68 9.00
CA ASN A 34 10.68 3.95 7.93
C ASN A 34 11.34 5.33 8.03
N LYS A 35 10.66 6.36 8.56
CA LYS A 35 11.26 7.70 8.73
C LYS A 35 12.26 7.73 9.88
N VAL A 36 11.98 7.01 10.96
CA VAL A 36 12.91 6.84 12.09
C VAL A 36 14.13 6.03 11.68
N LEU A 37 13.94 4.92 10.96
CA LEU A 37 15.05 4.10 10.47
C LEU A 37 15.99 4.86 9.53
N LEU A 38 15.47 5.78 8.72
CA LEU A 38 16.27 6.61 7.82
C LEU A 38 17.17 7.65 8.52
N GLN A 39 16.95 7.88 9.82
CA GLN A 39 17.65 8.89 10.62
C GLN A 39 18.79 8.30 11.47
N GLN A 40 19.00 6.98 11.41
CA GLN A 40 20.04 6.27 12.17
C GLN A 40 21.38 6.18 11.42
#